data_AF-A0A2G2GBE1-F1
#
_entry.id   AF-A0A2G2GBE1-F1
#
_cell.length_a   1.000
_cell.length_b   1.000
_cell.length_c   1.000
_cell.angle_alpha   90.00
_cell.angle_beta   90.00
_cell.angle_gamma   90.00
#
_symmetry.space_group_name_H-M   'P 1'
#
loop_
_entity.id
_entity.type
_entity.pdbx_description
1 polymer ?
#
loop_
_entity_poly.entity_id
_entity_poly.type
_entity_poly.pdbx_seq_one_letter_code
_entity_poly.pdbx_strand_id
1 'polypeptide(L)'
;MHSVLAKWLFPAIFVGVAFFLVLFLVQVNQNDASIYADKADIPQAQDLPNIPSKEKWIERFSEHEDEGYFYPVTEIFVEVDLKDPPKKTRIYRLDAGDLDPYQLFCLKEVLKQHKIKYMFEQKKEELKLVIYSKNLKQLENIVKTLKNYAINARIKKIIR
;
A
#
# COMPACT_ATOMS: atom_id res chain seq x y z
N MET A 1 24.87 3.77 -58.36
CA MET A 1 24.83 2.61 -57.43
C MET A 1 24.21 2.94 -56.07
N HIS A 2 23.32 3.94 -55.95
CA HIS A 2 22.68 4.31 -54.66
C HIS A 2 21.19 3.94 -54.59
N SER A 3 20.50 3.82 -55.72
CA SER A 3 19.06 3.51 -55.78
C SER A 3 18.72 2.03 -55.61
N VAL A 4 19.70 1.13 -55.78
CA VAL A 4 19.52 -0.32 -55.57
C VAL A 4 19.65 -0.67 -54.09
N LEU A 5 20.61 -0.06 -53.38
CA LEU A 5 20.81 -0.28 -51.95
C LEU A 5 19.57 0.09 -51.12
N ALA A 6 18.94 1.24 -51.41
CA ALA A 6 17.74 1.70 -50.72
C ALA A 6 16.52 0.79 -50.93
N LYS A 7 16.42 0.11 -52.09
CA LYS A 7 15.31 -0.80 -52.41
C LYS A 7 15.36 -2.11 -51.60
N TRP A 8 16.55 -2.53 -51.16
CA TRP A 8 16.73 -3.75 -50.36
C TRP A 8 16.75 -3.49 -48.85
N LEU A 9 16.93 -2.24 -48.42
CA LEU A 9 16.90 -1.88 -46.99
C LEU A 9 15.51 -2.07 -46.37
N PHE A 10 14.45 -1.58 -47.02
CA PHE A 10 13.09 -1.74 -46.51
C PHE A 10 12.64 -3.20 -46.31
N PRO A 11 12.82 -4.12 -47.29
CA PRO A 11 12.48 -5.53 -47.07
C PRO A 11 13.39 -6.17 -46.03
N ALA A 12 14.68 -5.83 -45.95
CA ALA A 12 15.58 -6.36 -44.93
C ALA A 12 15.17 -5.93 -43.51
N ILE A 13 14.78 -4.67 -43.32
CA ILE A 13 14.27 -4.16 -42.04
C ILE A 13 12.96 -4.86 -41.69
N PHE A 14 12.03 -5.03 -42.64
CA PHE A 14 10.76 -5.71 -42.39
C PHE A 14 10.96 -7.16 -41.95
N VAL A 15 11.86 -7.90 -42.61
CA VAL A 15 12.23 -9.27 -42.21
C VAL A 15 12.87 -9.28 -40.82
N GLY A 16 13.75 -8.33 -40.51
CA GLY A 16 14.36 -8.20 -39.19
C GLY A 16 13.34 -7.94 -38.08
N VAL A 17 12.38 -7.04 -38.32
CA VAL A 17 11.30 -6.73 -37.36
C VAL A 17 10.39 -7.94 -37.15
N ALA A 18 9.99 -8.62 -38.22
CA ALA A 18 9.16 -9.84 -38.12
C ALA A 18 9.88 -10.94 -37.33
N PHE A 19 11.18 -11.15 -37.59
CA PHE A 19 12.00 -12.12 -36.86
C PHE A 19 12.10 -11.77 -35.36
N PHE A 20 12.34 -10.49 -35.04
CA PHE A 20 12.40 -10.02 -33.66
C PHE A 20 11.07 -10.22 -32.93
N LEU A 21 9.94 -9.92 -33.57
CA LEU A 21 8.61 -10.12 -32.97
C LEU A 21 8.33 -11.59 -32.67
N VAL A 22 8.70 -12.52 -33.56
CA VAL A 22 8.54 -13.96 -33.33
C VAL A 22 9.39 -14.42 -32.14
N LEU A 23 10.66 -14.01 -32.06
CA LEU A 23 11.52 -14.34 -30.92
C LEU A 23 10.98 -13.77 -29.61
N PHE A 24 10.53 -12.51 -29.63
CA PHE A 24 9.95 -11.86 -28.46
C PHE A 24 8.69 -12.58 -27.96
N LEU A 25 7.80 -13.00 -28.86
CA LEU A 25 6.60 -13.75 -28.51
C LEU A 25 6.92 -15.14 -27.94
N VAL A 26 7.93 -15.83 -28.47
CA VAL A 26 8.38 -17.13 -27.93
C VAL A 26 8.95 -16.96 -26.52
N GLN A 27 9.78 -15.93 -26.29
CA GLN A 27 10.40 -15.68 -25.00
C GLN A 27 9.38 -15.28 -23.92
N VAL A 28 8.37 -14.50 -24.27
CA VAL A 28 7.27 -14.15 -23.34
C VAL A 28 6.45 -15.39 -22.98
N ASN A 29 6.10 -16.24 -23.96
CA ASN A 29 5.29 -17.45 -23.72
C ASN A 29 6.02 -18.51 -22.86
N GLN A 30 7.35 -18.55 -22.87
CA GLN A 30 8.13 -19.48 -22.03
C GLN A 30 8.13 -19.08 -20.54
N ASN A 31 8.03 -17.78 -20.22
CA ASN A 31 8.12 -17.30 -18.85
C ASN A 31 6.85 -17.55 -18.01
N ASP A 32 5.68 -17.69 -18.66
CA ASP A 32 4.42 -17.95 -17.96
C ASP A 32 4.32 -19.41 -17.47
N ALA A 33 4.97 -20.36 -18.16
CA ALA A 33 4.96 -21.77 -17.77
C ALA A 33 5.80 -22.06 -16.52
N SER A 34 6.84 -21.26 -16.24
CA SER A 34 7.71 -21.45 -15.07
C SER A 34 7.09 -20.98 -13.74
N ILE A 35 6.11 -20.08 -13.77
CA ILE A 35 5.44 -19.59 -12.55
C ILE A 35 4.53 -20.66 -11.93
N TYR A 36 4.08 -21.65 -12.72
CA TYR A 36 3.24 -22.76 -12.24
C TYR A 36 4.00 -24.07 -11.99
N ALA A 37 5.25 -24.18 -12.44
CA ALA A 37 6.09 -25.37 -12.23
C ALA A 37 6.69 -25.43 -10.81
N ASP A 38 6.71 -24.31 -10.08
CA ASP A 38 7.15 -24.21 -8.68
C ASP A 38 6.06 -24.63 -7.68
N LYS A 39 5.35 -25.71 -8.00
CA LYS A 39 4.40 -26.40 -7.10
C LYS A 39 4.75 -27.88 -6.90
N ALA A 40 5.96 -28.28 -7.24
CA ALA A 40 6.43 -29.66 -7.10
C ALA A 40 6.78 -30.05 -5.65
N ASP A 41 6.89 -29.08 -4.73
CA ASP A 41 7.27 -29.30 -3.32
C ASP A 41 6.08 -29.36 -2.35
N ILE A 42 4.83 -29.43 -2.83
CA ILE A 42 3.69 -29.70 -1.94
C ILE A 42 3.70 -31.20 -1.63
N PRO A 43 3.91 -31.64 -0.37
CA PRO A 43 3.82 -33.04 -0.02
C PRO A 43 2.41 -33.52 -0.37
N GLN A 44 2.28 -34.49 -1.28
CA GLN A 44 1.00 -35.16 -1.48
C GLN A 44 0.56 -35.72 -0.13
N ALA A 45 -0.65 -35.36 0.30
CA ALA A 45 -1.23 -35.82 1.54
C ALA A 45 -1.23 -37.35 1.54
N GLN A 46 -0.33 -37.94 2.34
CA GLN A 46 -0.35 -39.35 2.67
C GLN A 46 -1.72 -39.67 3.28
N ASP A 47 -2.26 -40.83 2.95
CA ASP A 47 -3.56 -41.34 3.39
C ASP A 47 -3.86 -40.93 4.84
N LEU A 48 -4.77 -39.96 4.98
CA LEU A 48 -5.23 -39.49 6.28
C LEU A 48 -5.85 -40.69 7.02
N PRO A 49 -5.47 -40.95 8.28
CA PRO A 49 -6.12 -41.99 9.06
C PRO A 49 -7.62 -41.69 9.13
N ASN A 50 -8.44 -42.73 8.95
CA ASN A 50 -9.90 -42.66 8.95
C ASN A 50 -10.39 -41.87 10.18
N ILE A 51 -10.79 -40.61 9.96
CA ILE A 51 -11.28 -39.72 11.01
C ILE A 51 -12.65 -40.28 11.42
N PRO A 52 -12.83 -40.76 12.67
CA PRO A 52 -14.12 -41.23 13.12
C PRO A 52 -15.16 -40.11 12.97
N SER A 53 -16.36 -40.51 12.57
CA SER A 53 -17.39 -39.65 12.00
C SER A 53 -17.60 -38.31 12.71
N LYS A 54 -17.96 -37.31 11.91
CA LYS A 54 -18.23 -35.92 12.31
C LYS A 54 -19.26 -35.81 13.45
N GLU A 55 -20.01 -36.85 13.79
CA GLU A 55 -20.91 -36.83 14.93
C GLU A 55 -20.17 -36.84 16.28
N LYS A 56 -19.10 -37.63 16.43
CA LYS A 56 -18.46 -37.87 17.75
C LYS A 56 -17.68 -36.68 18.31
N TRP A 57 -17.25 -35.74 17.49
CA TRP A 57 -16.52 -34.58 17.98
C TRP A 57 -17.44 -33.51 18.55
N ILE A 58 -18.65 -33.34 18.00
CA ILE A 58 -19.66 -32.41 18.53
C ILE A 58 -20.12 -32.88 19.91
N GLU A 59 -20.33 -34.19 20.10
CA GLU A 59 -20.77 -34.75 21.38
C GLU A 59 -19.78 -34.47 22.52
N ARG A 60 -18.47 -34.48 22.25
CA ARG A 60 -17.44 -34.14 23.24
C ARG A 60 -17.47 -32.69 23.71
N PHE A 61 -17.96 -31.77 22.86
CA PHE A 61 -18.18 -30.38 23.25
C PHE A 61 -19.45 -30.20 24.09
N SER A 62 -20.45 -31.08 23.94
CA SER A 62 -21.67 -31.02 24.76
C SER A 62 -21.56 -31.72 26.12
N GLU A 63 -20.58 -32.61 26.32
CA GLU A 63 -20.37 -33.29 27.61
C GLU A 63 -19.82 -32.38 28.72
N HIS A 64 -19.34 -31.18 28.38
CA HIS A 64 -18.82 -30.22 29.35
C HIS A 64 -19.84 -29.09 29.52
N GLU A 65 -20.75 -29.25 30.48
CA GLU A 65 -21.67 -28.20 30.93
C GLU A 65 -20.89 -26.97 31.43
N ASP A 66 -21.21 -25.80 30.85
CA ASP A 66 -21.06 -24.42 31.34
C ASP A 66 -20.13 -24.13 32.54
N GLU A 67 -18.91 -24.63 32.55
CA GLU A 67 -17.83 -23.97 33.29
C GLU A 67 -17.47 -22.70 32.51
N GLY A 68 -18.23 -21.64 32.80
CA GLY A 68 -18.23 -20.37 32.09
C GLY A 68 -16.82 -19.98 31.63
N TYR A 69 -16.70 -19.69 30.34
CA TYR A 69 -15.43 -19.32 29.75
C TYR A 69 -14.86 -18.06 30.43
N PHE A 70 -13.86 -18.24 31.30
CA PHE A 70 -13.12 -17.14 31.90
C PHE A 70 -11.95 -16.79 30.97
N TYR A 71 -11.95 -15.56 30.44
CA TYR A 71 -10.86 -15.07 29.62
C TYR A 71 -9.58 -14.99 30.47
N PRO A 72 -8.48 -15.66 30.11
CA PRO A 72 -7.27 -15.71 30.95
C PRO A 72 -6.42 -14.42 30.89
N VAL A 73 -7.03 -13.26 30.58
CA VAL A 73 -6.32 -11.97 30.48
C VAL A 73 -6.51 -11.16 31.74
N THR A 74 -5.44 -10.52 32.17
CA THR A 74 -5.47 -9.48 33.19
C THR A 74 -6.23 -8.26 32.64
N GLU A 75 -7.44 -8.00 33.14
CA GLU A 75 -8.13 -6.75 32.90
C GLU A 75 -7.51 -5.65 33.76
N ILE A 76 -7.09 -4.55 33.11
CA ILE A 76 -6.66 -3.34 33.80
C ILE A 76 -7.65 -2.22 33.50
N PHE A 77 -8.31 -1.71 34.54
CA PHE A 77 -9.15 -0.52 34.46
C PHE A 77 -8.26 0.69 34.73
N VAL A 78 -8.08 1.54 33.72
CA VAL A 78 -7.30 2.78 33.85
C VAL A 78 -8.28 3.95 33.96
N GLU A 79 -8.42 4.47 35.16
CA GLU A 79 -9.14 5.71 35.41
C GLU A 79 -8.17 6.89 35.21
N VAL A 80 -8.38 7.65 34.13
CA VAL A 80 -7.57 8.84 33.83
C VAL A 80 -8.33 10.07 34.31
N ASP A 81 -7.86 10.69 35.37
CA ASP A 81 -8.36 11.98 35.83
C ASP A 81 -7.85 13.08 34.88
N LEU A 82 -8.70 13.47 33.93
CA LEU A 82 -8.45 14.56 32.98
C LEU A 82 -8.62 15.91 33.70
N LYS A 83 -7.75 16.21 34.67
CA LYS A 83 -7.87 17.39 35.58
C LYS A 83 -7.86 18.76 34.91
N ASP A 84 -7.68 18.86 33.60
CA ASP A 84 -7.85 20.12 32.87
C ASP A 84 -8.44 19.85 31.49
N PRO A 85 -9.44 20.62 31.03
CA PRO A 85 -9.76 20.62 29.60
C PRO A 85 -8.46 20.97 28.87
N PRO A 86 -8.02 20.16 27.89
CA PRO A 86 -6.76 20.39 27.22
C PRO A 86 -6.78 21.82 26.68
N LYS A 87 -5.86 22.68 27.14
CA LYS A 87 -5.73 24.06 26.66
C LYS A 87 -5.91 24.04 25.15
N LYS A 88 -6.97 24.70 24.63
CA LYS A 88 -7.37 24.71 23.21
C LYS A 88 -6.14 24.88 22.34
N THR A 89 -5.55 23.77 21.94
CA THR A 89 -4.26 23.79 21.29
C THR A 89 -4.60 24.04 19.84
N ARG A 90 -4.09 25.15 19.28
CA ARG A 90 -4.28 25.45 17.86
C ARG A 90 -3.54 24.39 17.07
N ILE A 91 -4.29 23.49 16.47
CA ILE A 91 -3.75 22.47 15.59
C ILE A 91 -4.02 22.92 14.16
N TYR A 92 -2.98 22.94 13.35
CA TYR A 92 -3.09 23.24 11.93
C TYR A 92 -3.08 21.93 11.15
N ARG A 93 -3.94 21.83 10.12
CA ARG A 93 -3.99 20.75 9.13
C ARG A 93 -3.48 21.28 7.80
N LEU A 94 -2.61 20.52 7.14
CA LEU A 94 -2.13 20.81 5.79
C LEU A 94 -2.83 19.88 4.79
N ASP A 95 -3.75 20.41 3.98
CA ASP A 95 -4.42 19.66 2.91
C ASP A 95 -3.65 19.84 1.60
N ALA A 96 -3.32 18.75 0.92
CA ALA A 96 -2.87 18.75 -0.48
C ALA A 96 -4.01 18.30 -1.40
N GLY A 97 -4.07 18.80 -2.64
CA GLY A 97 -5.07 18.37 -3.64
C GLY A 97 -4.78 16.97 -4.18
N ASP A 98 -5.36 16.63 -5.34
CA ASP A 98 -5.02 15.38 -6.03
C ASP A 98 -3.55 15.40 -6.46
N LEU A 99 -2.81 14.39 -6.00
CA LEU A 99 -1.38 14.24 -6.24
C LEU A 99 -1.15 13.10 -7.22
N ASP A 100 -0.42 13.39 -8.29
CA ASP A 100 0.10 12.32 -9.15
C ASP A 100 1.18 11.49 -8.40
N PRO A 101 1.56 10.30 -8.90
CA PRO A 101 2.55 9.45 -8.25
C PRO A 101 3.91 10.13 -7.99
N TYR A 102 4.34 11.03 -8.87
CA TYR A 102 5.59 11.77 -8.75
C TYR A 102 5.50 12.84 -7.65
N GLN A 103 4.42 13.63 -7.65
CA GLN A 103 4.12 14.62 -6.63
C GLN A 103 3.99 13.98 -5.25
N LEU A 104 3.40 12.79 -5.17
CA LEU A 104 3.32 12.02 -3.92
C LEU A 104 4.70 11.61 -3.41
N PHE A 105 5.61 11.20 -4.30
CA PHE A 105 6.99 10.90 -3.97
C PHE A 105 7.72 12.14 -3.44
N CYS A 106 7.65 13.26 -4.17
CA CYS A 106 8.24 14.53 -3.75
C CYS A 106 7.71 14.99 -2.38
N LEU A 107 6.40 14.88 -2.17
CA LEU A 107 5.78 15.21 -0.90
C LEU A 107 6.37 14.38 0.25
N LYS A 108 6.46 13.06 0.08
CA LYS A 108 7.00 12.15 1.12
C LYS A 108 8.44 12.51 1.48
N GLU A 109 9.28 12.79 0.49
CA GLU A 109 10.67 13.19 0.72
C GLU A 109 10.78 14.53 1.46
N VAL A 110 9.98 15.54 1.09
CA VAL A 110 9.94 16.83 1.80
C VAL A 110 9.52 16.63 3.26
N LEU A 111 8.51 15.80 3.53
CA LEU A 111 8.04 15.56 4.90
C LEU A 111 9.08 14.81 5.74
N LYS A 112 9.79 13.85 5.13
CA LYS A 112 10.89 13.11 5.74
C LYS A 112 12.05 14.02 6.13
N GLN A 113 12.44 14.94 5.25
CA GLN A 113 13.48 15.94 5.53
C GLN A 113 13.13 16.83 6.73
N HIS A 114 11.86 17.23 6.85
CA HIS A 114 11.38 18.07 7.95
C HIS A 114 11.08 17.29 9.25
N LYS A 115 11.25 15.95 9.26
CA LYS A 115 11.01 15.05 10.39
C LYS A 115 9.61 15.20 11.00
N ILE A 116 8.60 15.40 10.16
CA ILE A 116 7.21 15.59 10.60
C ILE A 116 6.45 14.29 10.47
N LYS A 117 5.71 13.93 11.53
CA LYS A 117 4.74 12.84 11.47
C LYS A 117 3.53 13.28 10.66
N TYR A 118 3.17 12.49 9.67
CA TYR A 118 2.03 12.74 8.80
C TYR A 118 1.18 11.49 8.66
N MET A 119 -0.08 11.67 8.29
CA MET A 119 -1.00 10.61 7.94
C MET A 119 -1.65 10.95 6.60
N PHE A 120 -1.92 9.93 5.77
CA PHE A 120 -2.72 10.09 4.58
C PHE A 120 -4.12 9.53 4.86
N GLU A 121 -5.15 10.36 4.69
CA GLU A 121 -6.55 9.96 4.73
C GLU A 121 -7.04 9.82 3.29
N GLN A 122 -7.36 8.59 2.88
CA GLN A 122 -7.99 8.35 1.59
C GLN A 122 -9.51 8.47 1.75
N LYS A 123 -10.12 9.49 1.13
CA LYS A 123 -11.59 9.62 1.06
C LYS A 123 -12.02 9.61 -0.39
N LYS A 124 -12.72 8.54 -0.78
CA LYS A 124 -13.14 8.28 -2.17
C LYS A 124 -11.94 8.27 -3.12
N GLU A 125 -11.68 9.38 -3.80
CA GLU A 125 -10.63 9.55 -4.81
C GLU A 125 -9.57 10.59 -4.43
N GLU A 126 -9.77 11.33 -3.34
CA GLU A 126 -8.82 12.36 -2.88
C GLU A 126 -7.90 11.79 -1.78
N LEU A 127 -6.60 11.76 -2.03
CA LEU A 127 -5.59 11.44 -1.03
C LEU A 127 -5.27 12.68 -0.20
N LYS A 128 -5.86 12.80 1.00
CA LYS A 128 -5.67 13.95 1.87
C LYS A 128 -4.50 13.73 2.81
N LEU A 129 -3.45 14.51 2.62
CA LEU A 129 -2.41 14.66 3.64
C LEU A 129 -3.03 15.31 4.88
N VAL A 130 -2.71 14.77 6.05
CA VAL A 130 -3.08 15.34 7.34
C VAL A 130 -1.83 15.41 8.20
N ILE A 131 -1.40 16.64 8.45
CA ILE A 131 -0.32 16.96 9.38
C ILE A 131 -0.94 17.71 10.52
N TYR A 132 -0.78 17.22 11.75
CA TYR A 132 -1.18 17.94 12.95
C TYR A 132 0.05 18.57 13.59
N SER A 133 0.13 19.90 13.56
CA SER A 133 1.24 20.65 14.19
C SER A 133 0.74 21.86 14.95
N LYS A 134 1.46 22.22 16.02
CA LYS A 134 1.30 23.47 16.77
C LYS A 134 2.13 24.62 16.17
N ASN A 135 3.09 24.29 15.30
CA ASN A 135 4.06 25.24 14.74
C ASN A 135 3.62 25.70 13.34
N LEU A 136 2.98 26.87 13.27
CA LEU A 136 2.50 27.47 12.02
C LEU A 136 3.66 27.79 11.06
N LYS A 137 4.76 28.36 11.57
CA LYS A 137 5.92 28.76 10.76
C LYS A 137 6.56 27.57 10.04
N GLN A 138 6.58 26.41 10.68
CA GLN A 138 7.07 25.18 10.07
C GLN A 138 6.15 24.73 8.91
N LEU A 139 4.83 24.80 9.07
CA LEU A 139 3.89 24.47 8.00
C LEU A 139 3.98 25.44 6.82
N GLU A 140 4.13 26.73 7.09
CA GLU A 140 4.31 27.74 6.04
C GLU A 140 5.57 27.49 5.21
N ASN A 141 6.67 27.09 5.87
CA ASN A 141 7.91 26.74 5.18
C ASN A 141 7.71 25.52 4.27
N ILE A 142 6.99 24.50 4.73
CA ILE A 142 6.66 23.31 3.93
C ILE A 142 5.80 23.68 2.74
N VAL A 143 4.75 24.49 2.93
CA VAL A 143 3.91 24.98 1.82
C VAL A 143 4.76 25.69 0.77
N LYS A 144 5.73 26.51 1.20
CA LYS A 144 6.65 27.19 0.29
C LYS A 144 7.53 26.20 -0.49
N THR A 145 8.08 25.19 0.17
CA THR A 145 8.88 24.14 -0.47
C THR A 145 8.05 23.33 -1.45
N LEU A 146 6.80 22.99 -1.10
CA LEU A 146 5.89 22.21 -1.95
C LEU A 146 5.48 22.93 -3.24
N LYS A 147 5.40 24.27 -3.23
CA LYS A 147 5.15 25.06 -4.45
C LYS A 147 6.21 24.85 -5.53
N ASN A 148 7.47 24.58 -5.15
CA ASN A 148 8.55 24.32 -6.10
C ASN A 148 8.34 23.02 -6.89
N TYR A 149 7.49 22.12 -6.39
CA TYR A 149 7.15 20.84 -7.00
C TYR A 149 5.75 20.86 -7.65
N ALA A 150 5.19 22.05 -7.91
CA ALA A 150 3.83 22.23 -8.41
C ALA A 150 2.73 21.64 -7.51
N ILE A 151 3.00 21.42 -6.22
CA ILE A 151 2.05 20.87 -5.26
C ILE A 151 1.30 22.03 -4.57
N ASN A 152 0.00 22.14 -4.82
CA ASN A 152 -0.86 23.12 -4.17
C ASN A 152 -1.35 22.59 -2.82
N ALA A 153 -0.80 23.15 -1.74
CA ALA A 153 -1.17 22.80 -0.37
C ALA A 153 -1.81 24.00 0.37
N ARG A 154 -2.82 23.74 1.20
CA ARG A 154 -3.54 24.74 2.00
C ARG A 154 -3.53 24.39 3.47
N ILE A 155 -3.28 25.39 4.32
CA ILE A 155 -3.32 25.24 5.78
C ILE A 155 -4.73 25.58 6.26
N LYS A 156 -5.38 24.65 6.96
CA LYS A 156 -6.64 24.87 7.67
C LYS A 156 -6.41 24.82 9.17
N LYS A 157 -6.97 25.79 9.89
CA LYS A 157 -6.93 25.81 11.35
C LYS A 157 -8.04 24.91 11.90
N ILE A 158 -7.66 23.97 12.76
CA ILE A 158 -8.58 23.12 13.50
C ILE A 158 -8.52 23.54 14.95
N ILE A 159 -9.66 23.99 15.47
CA ILE A 159 -9.84 24.27 16.89
C ILE A 159 -10.46 23.01 17.46
N ARG A 160 -9.74 22.33 18.34
CA ARG A 160 -10.24 21.20 19.13
C ARG A 160 -10.41 21.64 20.58
#